data_AF-A0A7V9KL87-F1
#
_entry.id   AF-A0A7V9KL87-F1
#
_cell.length_a   1.000
_cell.length_b   1.000
_cell.length_c   1.000
_cell.angle_alpha   90.00
_cell.angle_beta   90.00
_cell.angle_gamma   90.00
#
_symmetry.space_group_name_H-M   'P 1'
#
loop_
_entity.id
_entity.type
_entity.pdbx_description
1 polymer ?
#
loop_
_entity_poly.entity_id
_entity_poly.type
_entity_poly.pdbx_seq_one_letter_code
_entity_poly.pdbx_strand_id
1 'polypeptide(L)'
;AIGAIAPEGTVLVHVVRDPRSVAASMMMGKGRKRAADYVRPDVFFEERERRKLWSSRQLSKLLMERPEYSALNNPPNYLRILLVWKHTFENTWRDARRLFGDRYVLLRNEELRADTAGAIARVYETAGREAPPQVTGWARDKVRPPEVPFAAEDERWSQAFAALDMAAALTDAGYPELAAAANEAASAAGGGRLRGLLGRR
;
A
#
# COMPACT_ATOMS: atom_id res chain seq x y z
N ALA A 1 9.48 -10.41 25.35
CA ALA A 1 9.74 -11.07 24.06
C ALA A 1 10.49 -10.14 23.08
N ILE A 2 9.98 -8.96 22.71
CA ILE A 2 10.69 -8.09 21.75
C ILE A 2 11.95 -7.43 22.32
N GLY A 3 12.01 -7.13 23.62
CA GLY A 3 13.18 -6.52 24.27
C GLY A 3 14.47 -7.36 24.21
N ALA A 4 14.37 -8.66 23.93
CA ALA A 4 15.53 -9.53 23.70
C ALA A 4 16.10 -9.41 22.29
N ILE A 5 15.35 -8.82 21.35
CA ILE A 5 15.69 -8.70 19.92
C ILE A 5 15.92 -7.24 19.55
N ALA A 6 15.12 -6.33 20.11
CA ALA A 6 15.21 -4.89 19.92
C ALA A 6 15.53 -4.24 21.28
N PRO A 7 16.80 -3.85 21.52
CA PRO A 7 17.20 -3.14 22.72
C PRO A 7 16.38 -1.87 22.95
N GLU A 8 16.39 -1.40 24.20
CA GLU A 8 15.82 -0.10 24.55
C GLU A 8 16.44 1.02 23.67
N GLY A 9 15.61 1.97 23.24
CA GLY A 9 16.01 3.01 22.30
C GLY A 9 16.02 2.60 20.81
N THR A 10 15.75 1.34 20.47
CA THR A 10 15.64 0.93 19.06
C THR A 10 14.49 1.68 18.36
N VAL A 11 14.76 2.26 17.19
CA VAL A 11 13.73 2.86 16.33
C VAL A 11 13.30 1.85 15.28
N LEU A 12 11.99 1.68 15.11
CA LEU A 12 11.43 0.88 14.02
C LEU A 12 10.98 1.80 12.89
N VAL A 13 11.64 1.69 11.74
CA VAL A 13 11.22 2.39 10.52
C VAL A 13 10.41 1.42 9.66
N HIS A 14 9.12 1.70 9.51
CA HIS A 14 8.24 1.02 8.58
C HIS A 14 8.07 1.88 7.34
N VAL A 15 8.70 1.44 6.24
CA VAL A 15 8.56 2.12 4.95
C VAL A 15 7.27 1.66 4.30
N VAL A 16 6.36 2.59 4.03
CA VAL A 16 5.12 2.36 3.28
C VAL A 16 5.21 3.04 1.93
N ARG A 17 4.51 2.51 0.94
CA ARG A 17 4.44 3.08 -0.41
C ARG A 17 3.00 3.01 -0.89
N ASP A 18 2.61 3.93 -1.77
CA ASP A 18 1.29 3.95 -2.39
C ASP A 18 0.94 2.54 -2.91
N PRO A 19 -0.17 1.94 -2.46
CA PRO A 19 -0.53 0.57 -2.81
C PRO A 19 -0.69 0.35 -4.33
N ARG A 20 -1.11 1.38 -5.08
CA ARG A 20 -1.18 1.36 -6.56
C ARG A 20 0.21 1.22 -7.15
N SER A 21 1.17 1.98 -6.62
CA SER A 21 2.57 1.90 -7.03
C SER A 21 3.20 0.56 -6.69
N VAL A 22 2.86 -0.04 -5.55
CA VAL A 22 3.31 -1.39 -5.17
C VAL A 22 2.76 -2.43 -6.15
N ALA A 23 1.45 -2.41 -6.38
CA ALA A 23 0.78 -3.30 -7.34
C ALA A 23 1.38 -3.15 -8.74
N ALA A 24 1.53 -1.92 -9.24
CA ALA A 24 2.16 -1.63 -10.53
C ALA A 24 3.60 -2.15 -10.60
N SER A 25 4.40 -1.96 -9.55
CA SER A 25 5.78 -2.44 -9.51
C SER A 25 5.86 -3.98 -9.55
N MET A 26 5.03 -4.66 -8.78
CA MET A 26 4.96 -6.13 -8.76
C MET A 26 4.44 -6.71 -10.08
N MET A 27 3.53 -6.00 -10.74
CA MET A 27 3.01 -6.36 -12.06
C MET A 27 4.03 -6.06 -13.17
N MET A 28 4.71 -4.92 -13.20
CA MET A 28 5.65 -4.60 -14.27
C MET A 28 7.03 -5.26 -14.07
N GLY A 29 7.35 -5.67 -12.85
CA GLY A 29 8.64 -6.25 -12.47
C GLY A 29 9.76 -5.23 -12.34
N LYS A 30 10.94 -5.70 -11.91
CA LYS A 30 12.14 -4.85 -11.69
C LYS A 30 12.45 -4.03 -12.93
N GLY A 31 12.61 -2.71 -12.77
CA GLY A 31 12.92 -1.79 -13.87
C GLY A 31 11.80 -1.64 -14.90
N ARG A 32 10.56 -2.02 -14.55
CA ARG A 32 9.40 -1.97 -15.45
C ARG A 32 9.61 -2.72 -16.77
N LYS A 33 10.36 -3.84 -16.74
CA LYS A 33 10.66 -4.69 -17.91
C LYS A 33 9.44 -5.11 -18.74
N ARG A 34 8.25 -5.10 -18.14
CA ARG A 34 6.99 -5.48 -18.78
C ARG A 34 6.01 -4.32 -18.95
N ALA A 35 6.45 -3.07 -18.86
CA ALA A 35 5.56 -1.94 -19.08
C ALA A 35 4.87 -2.01 -20.45
N ALA A 36 5.56 -2.53 -21.47
CA ALA A 36 5.02 -2.75 -22.80
C ALA A 36 3.85 -3.75 -22.84
N ASP A 37 3.73 -4.67 -21.87
CA ASP A 37 2.61 -5.61 -21.79
C ASP A 37 1.33 -4.93 -21.26
N TYR A 38 1.46 -3.76 -20.63
CA TYR A 38 0.38 -3.06 -19.92
C TYR A 38 0.11 -1.66 -20.49
N VAL A 39 0.29 -1.47 -21.81
CA VAL A 39 0.03 -0.18 -22.47
C VAL A 39 -1.43 0.25 -22.28
N ARG A 40 -2.37 -0.69 -22.29
CA ARG A 40 -3.78 -0.44 -22.00
C ARG A 40 -4.07 -0.80 -20.53
N PRO A 41 -4.71 0.10 -19.76
CA PRO A 41 -5.13 -0.19 -18.39
C PRO A 41 -5.91 -1.49 -18.23
N ASP A 42 -6.79 -1.85 -19.16
CA ASP A 42 -7.60 -3.08 -19.08
C ASP A 42 -6.75 -4.35 -18.96
N VAL A 43 -5.65 -4.42 -19.72
CA VAL A 43 -4.72 -5.56 -19.67
C VAL A 43 -4.09 -5.69 -18.28
N PHE A 44 -3.85 -4.57 -17.58
CA PHE A 44 -3.34 -4.58 -16.22
C PHE A 44 -4.38 -5.07 -15.21
N PHE A 45 -5.59 -4.53 -15.28
CA PHE A 45 -6.64 -4.79 -14.29
C PHE A 45 -7.34 -6.15 -14.48
N GLU A 46 -7.28 -6.75 -15.67
CA GLU A 46 -7.89 -8.06 -15.95
C GLU A 46 -6.93 -9.24 -15.79
N GLU A 47 -5.62 -8.99 -15.68
CA GLU A 47 -4.58 -10.03 -15.63
C GLU A 47 -4.69 -10.93 -14.39
N ARG A 48 -4.95 -12.23 -14.59
CA ARG A 48 -5.19 -13.21 -13.53
C ARG A 48 -4.13 -14.31 -13.39
N GLU A 49 -3.30 -14.60 -14.42
CA GLU A 49 -2.61 -15.91 -14.45
C GLU A 49 -1.19 -15.99 -15.05
N ARG A 50 -0.58 -14.92 -15.56
CA ARG A 50 0.74 -15.05 -16.23
C ARG A 50 1.97 -14.97 -15.33
N ARG A 51 1.86 -14.98 -13.99
CA ARG A 51 3.05 -14.82 -13.13
C ARG A 51 3.10 -15.70 -11.88
N LYS A 52 4.32 -16.22 -11.62
CA LYS A 52 4.84 -16.43 -10.27
C LYS A 52 4.99 -15.05 -9.60
N LEU A 53 3.88 -14.42 -9.20
CA LEU A 53 3.93 -13.46 -8.12
C LEU A 53 4.52 -14.26 -6.95
N TRP A 54 5.64 -13.81 -6.40
CA TRP A 54 6.42 -14.46 -5.33
C TRP A 54 5.58 -14.70 -4.05
N SER A 55 6.18 -14.81 -2.86
CA SER A 55 5.53 -14.97 -1.54
C SER A 55 4.10 -14.40 -1.37
N SER A 56 3.78 -13.27 -2.01
CA SER A 56 2.41 -12.73 -2.19
C SER A 56 1.35 -13.72 -2.69
N ARG A 57 1.63 -14.71 -3.56
CA ARG A 57 0.60 -15.64 -4.07
C ARG A 57 0.19 -16.67 -3.02
N GLN A 58 1.15 -17.19 -2.26
CA GLN A 58 0.87 -18.09 -1.14
C GLN A 58 0.14 -17.34 -0.02
N LEU A 59 0.63 -16.15 0.33
CA LEU A 59 -0.02 -15.33 1.36
C LEU A 59 -1.42 -14.88 0.93
N SER A 60 -1.61 -14.37 -0.29
CA SER A 60 -2.95 -14.00 -0.77
C SER A 60 -3.91 -15.19 -0.82
N LYS A 61 -3.43 -16.41 -1.16
CA LYS A 61 -4.26 -17.61 -1.10
C LYS A 61 -4.77 -17.88 0.31
N LEU A 62 -3.89 -17.83 1.31
CA LEU A 62 -4.25 -17.98 2.73
C LEU A 62 -5.19 -16.86 3.21
N LEU A 63 -4.96 -15.62 2.76
CA LEU A 63 -5.83 -14.50 3.12
C LEU A 63 -7.22 -14.64 2.51
N MET A 64 -7.33 -15.16 1.28
CA MET A 64 -8.62 -15.40 0.62
C MET A 64 -9.45 -16.50 1.28
N GLU A 65 -8.86 -17.36 2.12
CA GLU A 65 -9.60 -18.37 2.90
C GLU A 65 -10.39 -17.74 4.06
N ARG A 66 -10.16 -16.46 4.37
CA ARG A 66 -10.85 -15.78 5.47
C ARG A 66 -12.27 -15.36 5.09
N PRO A 67 -13.25 -15.44 6.01
CA PRO A 67 -14.65 -15.13 5.71
C PRO A 67 -14.89 -13.75 5.10
N GLU A 68 -14.14 -12.74 5.53
CA GLU A 68 -14.26 -11.36 5.04
C GLU A 68 -13.92 -11.21 3.55
N TYR A 69 -13.18 -12.15 2.96
CA TYR A 69 -12.78 -12.14 1.55
C TYR A 69 -13.47 -13.21 0.71
N SER A 70 -14.47 -13.90 1.26
CA SER A 70 -15.22 -14.97 0.58
C SER A 70 -15.90 -14.54 -0.73
N ALA A 71 -16.22 -13.24 -0.88
CA ALA A 71 -16.78 -12.68 -2.11
C ALA A 71 -15.76 -12.53 -3.25
N LEU A 72 -14.46 -12.58 -2.96
CA LEU A 72 -13.39 -12.42 -3.95
C LEU A 72 -13.13 -13.73 -4.69
N ASN A 73 -14.01 -14.09 -5.62
CA ASN A 73 -13.84 -15.27 -6.45
C ASN A 73 -12.78 -15.03 -7.55
N ASN A 74 -11.63 -15.71 -7.43
CA ASN A 74 -10.49 -15.67 -8.35
C ASN A 74 -10.07 -14.25 -8.81
N PRO A 75 -9.69 -13.33 -7.90
CA PRO A 75 -9.49 -11.94 -8.25
C PRO A 75 -8.26 -11.72 -9.15
N PRO A 76 -8.23 -10.62 -9.94
CA PRO A 76 -7.05 -10.19 -10.69
C PRO A 76 -5.81 -10.00 -9.81
N ASN A 77 -4.65 -10.09 -10.43
CA ASN A 77 -3.37 -10.08 -9.74
C ASN A 77 -3.13 -8.80 -8.92
N TYR A 78 -3.55 -7.63 -9.43
CA TYR A 78 -3.40 -6.38 -8.69
C TYR A 78 -4.19 -6.40 -7.38
N LEU A 79 -5.41 -6.93 -7.37
CA LEU A 79 -6.24 -7.04 -6.17
C LEU A 79 -5.61 -7.97 -5.13
N ARG A 80 -4.99 -9.08 -5.58
CA ARG A 80 -4.23 -9.98 -4.69
C ARG A 80 -3.04 -9.27 -4.03
N ILE A 81 -2.36 -8.41 -4.78
CA ILE A 81 -1.26 -7.60 -4.26
C ILE A 81 -1.77 -6.59 -3.24
N LEU A 82 -2.90 -5.93 -3.52
CA LEU A 82 -3.54 -4.99 -2.58
C LEU A 82 -3.97 -5.68 -1.28
N LEU A 83 -4.54 -6.88 -1.36
CA LEU A 83 -4.91 -7.71 -0.20
C LEU A 83 -3.69 -8.00 0.68
N VAL A 84 -2.57 -8.40 0.07
CA VAL A 84 -1.31 -8.63 0.78
C VAL A 84 -0.79 -7.34 1.39
N TRP A 85 -0.79 -6.23 0.63
CA TRP A 85 -0.37 -4.92 1.13
C TRP A 85 -1.16 -4.55 2.38
N LYS A 86 -2.50 -4.60 2.31
CA LYS A 86 -3.40 -4.27 3.43
C LYS A 86 -3.04 -5.10 4.66
N HIS A 87 -2.99 -6.41 4.50
CA HIS A 87 -2.67 -7.33 5.59
C HIS A 87 -1.29 -7.06 6.21
N THR A 88 -0.26 -6.86 5.40
CA THR A 88 1.10 -6.60 5.91
C THR A 88 1.19 -5.23 6.59
N PHE A 89 0.56 -4.21 6.03
CA PHE A 89 0.54 -2.86 6.58
C PHE A 89 -0.19 -2.85 7.92
N GLU A 90 -1.44 -3.33 7.98
CA GLU A 90 -2.26 -3.28 9.19
C GLU A 90 -1.62 -4.00 10.37
N ASN A 91 -1.06 -5.19 10.15
CA ASN A 91 -0.41 -5.94 11.22
C ASN A 91 0.89 -5.26 11.67
N THR A 92 1.72 -4.83 10.72
CA THR A 92 2.98 -4.13 11.07
C THR A 92 2.70 -2.82 11.78
N TRP A 93 1.73 -2.03 11.30
CA TRP A 93 1.35 -0.75 11.90
C TRP A 93 0.81 -0.94 13.32
N ARG A 94 -0.12 -1.88 13.53
CA ARG A 94 -0.70 -2.17 14.84
C ARG A 94 0.36 -2.62 15.84
N ASP A 95 1.20 -3.58 15.45
CA ASP A 95 2.24 -4.10 16.34
C ASP A 95 3.36 -3.09 16.57
N ALA A 96 3.77 -2.35 15.55
CA ALA A 96 4.80 -1.32 15.67
C ALA A 96 4.38 -0.23 16.67
N ARG A 97 3.16 0.30 16.53
CA ARG A 97 2.63 1.30 17.48
C ARG A 97 2.58 0.76 18.90
N ARG A 98 2.13 -0.48 19.08
CA ARG A 98 2.03 -1.12 20.40
C ARG A 98 3.40 -1.38 21.04
N LEU A 99 4.41 -1.76 20.25
CA LEU A 99 5.70 -2.24 20.75
C LEU A 99 6.78 -1.14 20.80
N PHE A 100 6.69 -0.15 19.92
CA PHE A 100 7.69 0.92 19.79
C PHE A 100 7.17 2.29 20.18
N GLY A 101 5.84 2.52 20.19
CA GLY A 101 5.25 3.81 20.58
C GLY A 101 5.84 4.95 19.77
N ASP A 102 6.41 5.94 20.45
CA ASP A 102 7.04 7.11 19.82
C ASP A 102 8.34 6.79 19.07
N ARG A 103 8.92 5.60 19.28
CA ARG A 103 10.08 5.11 18.51
C ARG A 103 9.68 4.44 17.19
N TYR A 104 8.40 4.51 16.83
CA TYR A 104 7.89 4.03 15.56
C TYR A 104 7.86 5.17 14.54
N VAL A 105 8.56 4.98 13.41
CA VAL A 105 8.49 5.89 12.27
C VAL A 105 7.79 5.20 11.11
N LEU A 106 6.61 5.72 10.74
CA LEU A 106 5.99 5.42 9.45
C LEU A 106 6.57 6.36 8.40
N LEU A 107 7.39 5.83 7.49
CA LEU A 107 8.03 6.61 6.44
C LEU A 107 7.36 6.33 5.09
N ARG A 108 6.65 7.32 4.52
CA ARG A 108 6.15 7.19 3.16
C ARG A 108 7.30 7.30 2.16
N ASN A 109 7.40 6.33 1.27
CA ASN A 109 8.40 6.30 0.22
C ASN A 109 8.26 7.51 -0.72
N GLU A 110 7.06 8.02 -0.92
CA GLU A 110 6.76 9.23 -1.70
C GLU A 110 7.40 10.47 -1.05
N GLU A 111 7.34 10.59 0.28
CA GLU A 111 8.02 11.66 1.02
C GLU A 111 9.54 11.51 0.97
N LEU A 112 10.05 10.28 1.16
CA LEU A 112 11.47 9.99 1.03
C LEU A 112 12.02 10.40 -0.35
N ARG A 113 11.21 10.28 -1.40
CA ARG A 113 11.62 10.65 -2.76
C ARG A 113 11.44 12.14 -3.04
N ALA A 114 10.49 12.80 -2.40
CA ALA A 114 10.23 14.23 -2.57
C ALA A 114 11.23 15.09 -1.78
N ASP A 115 11.52 14.72 -0.54
CA ASP A 115 12.51 15.35 0.32
C ASP A 115 13.33 14.28 1.05
N THR A 116 14.35 13.77 0.35
CA THR A 116 15.21 12.70 0.89
C THR A 116 15.96 13.13 2.14
N ALA A 117 16.46 14.36 2.18
CA ALA A 117 17.25 14.85 3.30
C ALA A 117 16.38 15.01 4.55
N GLY A 118 15.22 15.68 4.42
CA GLY A 118 14.29 15.84 5.54
C GLY A 118 13.69 14.51 6.01
N ALA A 119 13.34 13.61 5.10
CA ALA A 119 12.84 12.28 5.45
C ALA A 119 13.85 11.46 6.27
N ILE A 120 15.13 11.48 5.89
CA ILE A 120 16.20 10.81 6.64
C ILE A 120 16.44 11.51 7.97
N ALA A 121 16.45 12.85 8.01
CA ALA A 121 16.64 13.61 9.24
C ALA A 121 15.62 13.22 10.32
N ARG A 122 14.33 13.09 9.97
CA ARG A 122 13.27 12.67 10.91
C ARG A 122 13.51 11.27 11.51
N VAL A 123 14.06 10.34 10.72
CA VAL A 123 14.41 9.00 11.21
C VAL A 123 15.52 9.09 12.26
N TYR A 124 16.56 9.88 12.00
CA TYR A 124 17.67 10.09 12.93
C TYR A 124 17.24 10.83 14.19
N GLU A 125 16.40 11.86 14.05
CA GLU A 125 15.82 12.61 15.16
C GLU A 125 15.02 11.70 16.09
N THR A 126 14.20 10.80 15.54
CA THR A 126 13.46 9.80 16.34
C THR A 126 14.42 8.86 17.09
N ALA A 127 15.62 8.65 16.56
CA ALA A 127 16.67 7.87 17.21
C ALA A 127 17.53 8.70 18.19
N GLY A 128 17.18 9.98 18.44
CA GLY A 128 17.93 10.88 19.29
C GLY A 128 19.30 11.28 18.72
N ARG A 129 19.44 11.30 17.40
CA ARG A 129 20.71 11.52 16.69
C ARG A 129 20.57 12.56 15.60
N GLU A 130 21.66 13.25 15.30
CA GLU A 130 21.76 14.06 14.09
C GLU A 130 22.01 13.17 12.86
N ALA A 131 21.39 13.50 11.72
CA ALA A 131 21.63 12.80 10.47
C ALA A 131 23.01 13.16 9.89
N PRO A 132 23.92 12.19 9.71
CA PRO A 132 25.25 12.49 9.18
C PRO A 132 25.16 13.06 7.74
N PRO A 133 25.91 14.14 7.42
CA PRO A 133 25.91 14.72 6.08
C PRO A 133 26.26 13.73 4.96
N GLN A 134 27.08 12.73 5.27
CA GLN A 134 27.47 11.68 4.32
C GLN A 134 26.29 10.77 3.95
N VAL A 135 25.38 10.51 4.90
CA VAL A 135 24.19 9.68 4.68
C VAL A 135 23.17 10.44 3.84
N THR A 136 22.91 11.71 4.18
CA THR A 136 21.97 12.54 3.41
C THR A 136 22.51 12.86 2.02
N GLY A 137 23.82 13.10 1.88
CA GLY A 137 24.51 13.26 0.61
C GLY A 137 24.42 12.02 -0.27
N TRP A 138 24.79 10.84 0.26
CA TRP A 138 24.67 9.57 -0.47
C TRP A 138 23.22 9.30 -0.89
N ALA A 139 22.26 9.52 0.00
CA ALA A 139 20.87 9.22 -0.29
C ALA A 139 20.31 10.11 -1.39
N ARG A 140 20.67 11.41 -1.41
CA ARG A 140 20.27 12.35 -2.47
C ARG A 140 20.65 11.84 -3.86
N ASP A 141 21.81 11.19 -3.99
CA ASP A 141 22.31 10.67 -5.27
C ASP A 141 21.71 9.32 -5.66
N LYS A 142 21.16 8.56 -4.70
CA LYS A 142 20.70 7.17 -4.91
C LYS A 142 19.19 7.01 -4.86
N VAL A 143 18.48 7.88 -4.17
CA VAL A 143 17.02 7.87 -4.11
C VAL A 143 16.49 8.44 -5.42
N ARG A 144 15.63 7.67 -6.08
CA ARG A 144 15.01 8.08 -7.34
C ARG A 144 13.94 9.15 -7.08
N PRO A 145 13.68 10.07 -8.01
CA PRO A 145 12.61 11.07 -7.86
C PRO A 145 11.23 10.40 -7.81
N PRO A 146 10.18 11.05 -7.27
CA PRO A 146 8.83 10.50 -7.18
C PRO A 146 8.31 9.95 -8.52
N GLU A 147 7.48 8.92 -8.46
CA GLU A 147 6.83 8.34 -9.65
C GLU A 147 5.33 8.40 -9.50
N VAL A 148 4.65 8.78 -10.58
CA VAL A 148 3.19 8.68 -10.67
C VAL A 148 2.79 7.21 -10.77
N PRO A 149 1.81 6.74 -9.98
CA PRO A 149 1.26 5.40 -10.12
C PRO A 149 0.73 5.11 -11.53
N PHE A 150 0.77 3.85 -11.95
CA PHE A 150 0.20 3.45 -13.23
C PHE A 150 -1.33 3.66 -13.23
N ALA A 151 -1.84 4.34 -14.26
CA ALA A 151 -3.25 4.67 -14.41
C ALA A 151 -3.85 5.25 -13.11
N ALA A 152 -3.20 6.31 -12.57
CA ALA A 152 -3.47 6.82 -11.23
C ALA A 152 -4.94 7.21 -10.98
N GLU A 153 -5.61 7.74 -12.00
CA GLU A 153 -7.00 8.23 -11.96
C GLU A 153 -8.03 7.18 -12.39
N ASP A 154 -7.62 5.94 -12.65
CA ASP A 154 -8.53 4.87 -13.07
C ASP A 154 -9.41 4.43 -11.89
N GLU A 155 -10.73 4.47 -12.07
CA GLU A 155 -11.73 4.15 -11.04
C GLU A 155 -11.61 2.73 -10.46
N ARG A 156 -10.97 1.82 -11.19
CA ARG A 156 -10.75 0.45 -10.69
C ARG A 156 -9.88 0.42 -9.44
N TRP A 157 -9.05 1.44 -9.20
CA TRP A 157 -8.33 1.57 -7.93
C TRP A 157 -9.27 1.82 -6.76
N SER A 158 -10.16 2.81 -6.84
CA SER A 158 -11.09 3.13 -5.75
C SER A 158 -12.09 2.01 -5.53
N GLN A 159 -12.58 1.37 -6.60
CA GLN A 159 -13.43 0.19 -6.53
C GLN A 159 -12.72 -0.99 -5.83
N ALA A 160 -11.43 -1.21 -6.12
CA ALA A 160 -10.65 -2.24 -5.47
C ALA A 160 -10.41 -1.95 -3.99
N PHE A 161 -10.13 -0.69 -3.64
CA PHE A 161 -9.97 -0.28 -2.24
C PHE A 161 -11.26 -0.45 -1.45
N ALA A 162 -12.41 -0.11 -2.05
CA ALA A 162 -13.72 -0.33 -1.46
C ALA A 162 -14.01 -1.82 -1.26
N ALA A 163 -13.77 -2.65 -2.28
CA ALA A 163 -13.98 -4.09 -2.23
C ALA A 163 -13.10 -4.81 -1.19
N LEU A 164 -11.95 -4.22 -0.84
CA LEU A 164 -11.02 -4.72 0.15
C LEU A 164 -11.13 -4.03 1.51
N ASP A 165 -12.09 -3.12 1.70
CA ASP A 165 -12.26 -2.32 2.92
C ASP A 165 -10.96 -1.64 3.38
N MET A 166 -10.30 -0.94 2.46
CA MET A 166 -8.96 -0.37 2.69
C MET A 166 -8.97 1.06 3.25
N ALA A 167 -10.13 1.70 3.43
CA ALA A 167 -10.19 3.13 3.78
C ALA A 167 -9.43 3.49 5.07
N ALA A 168 -9.58 2.68 6.13
CA ALA A 168 -8.86 2.87 7.38
C ALA A 168 -7.34 2.69 7.18
N ALA A 169 -6.92 1.59 6.55
CA ALA A 169 -5.51 1.32 6.26
C ALA A 169 -4.85 2.41 5.39
N LEU A 170 -5.58 2.96 4.41
CA LEU A 170 -5.12 4.06 3.57
C LEU A 170 -4.94 5.35 4.38
N THR A 171 -5.90 5.66 5.26
CA THR A 171 -5.81 6.82 6.16
C THR A 171 -4.60 6.69 7.08
N ASP A 172 -4.45 5.55 7.74
CA ASP A 172 -3.33 5.26 8.65
C ASP A 172 -1.97 5.26 7.94
N ALA A 173 -1.94 4.89 6.65
CA ALA A 173 -0.76 4.90 5.80
C ALA A 173 -0.41 6.29 5.24
N GLY A 174 -1.26 7.30 5.47
CA GLY A 174 -1.09 8.66 4.99
C GLY A 174 -1.53 8.87 3.53
N TYR A 175 -2.61 8.23 3.10
CA TYR A 175 -3.27 8.42 1.79
C TYR A 175 -4.77 8.77 1.95
N PRO A 176 -5.11 9.88 2.63
CA PRO A 176 -6.50 10.25 2.91
C PRO A 176 -7.35 10.46 1.65
N GLU A 177 -6.74 10.93 0.56
CA GLU A 177 -7.41 11.09 -0.73
C GLU A 177 -7.85 9.75 -1.33
N LEU A 178 -7.02 8.71 -1.18
CA LEU A 178 -7.38 7.36 -1.64
C LEU A 178 -8.44 6.74 -0.74
N ALA A 179 -8.38 7.01 0.57
CA ALA A 179 -9.41 6.59 1.51
C ALA A 179 -10.77 7.23 1.20
N ALA A 180 -10.79 8.54 0.89
CA ALA A 180 -11.99 9.25 0.48
C ALA A 180 -12.60 8.64 -0.80
N ALA A 181 -11.79 8.45 -1.84
CA ALA A 181 -12.24 7.82 -3.09
C ALA A 181 -12.78 6.39 -2.87
N ALA A 182 -12.17 5.61 -1.97
CA ALA A 182 -12.66 4.28 -1.62
C ALA A 182 -14.04 4.34 -0.94
N ASN A 183 -14.26 5.29 -0.03
CA ASN A 183 -15.55 5.47 0.65
C ASN A 183 -16.65 5.93 -0.33
N GLU A 184 -16.31 6.81 -1.28
CA GLU A 184 -17.22 7.22 -2.35
C GLU A 184 -17.64 6.03 -3.23
N ALA A 185 -16.66 5.20 -3.65
CA ALA A 185 -16.93 4.00 -4.45
C ALA A 185 -17.78 2.97 -3.68
N ALA A 186 -17.53 2.77 -2.38
CA ALA A 186 -18.34 1.90 -1.54
C ALA A 186 -19.79 2.39 -1.42
N SER A 187 -19.98 3.70 -1.26
CA SER A 187 -21.30 4.33 -1.19
C SER A 187 -22.08 4.19 -2.51
N ALA A 188 -21.41 4.37 -3.65
CA ALA A 188 -22.00 4.17 -4.96
C ALA A 188 -22.46 2.71 -5.18
N ALA A 189 -21.67 1.73 -4.73
CA ALA A 189 -22.03 0.31 -4.82
C ALA A 189 -23.19 -0.09 -3.90
N GLY A 190 -23.28 0.50 -2.70
CA GLY A 190 -24.37 0.26 -1.73
C GLY A 190 -25.70 0.93 -2.11
N GLY A 191 -25.65 2.13 -2.71
CA GLY A 191 -26.83 2.91 -3.10
C GLY A 191 -27.66 2.29 -4.25
N GLY A 192 -27.06 1.42 -5.06
CA GLY A 192 -27.75 0.71 -6.14
C GLY A 192 -28.82 -0.29 -5.68
N ARG A 193 -28.73 -0.80 -4.43
CA ARG A 193 -29.72 -1.76 -3.89
C ARG A 193 -30.99 -1.11 -3.34
N LEU A 194 -30.98 0.19 -3.02
CA LEU A 194 -32.13 0.88 -2.41
C LEU A 194 -33.04 1.62 -3.41
N ARG A 195 -32.60 1.84 -4.66
CA ARG A 195 -33.45 2.46 -5.70
C ARG A 195 -34.47 1.53 -6.35
N GLY A 196 -34.37 0.21 -6.15
CA GLY A 196 -35.33 -0.78 -6.67
C GLY A 196 -36.58 -1.01 -5.82
N LEU A 197 -36.64 -0.48 -4.58
CA LEU A 197 -37.71 -0.76 -3.62
C LEU A 197 -38.74 0.38 -3.47
N LEU A 198 -38.53 1.53 -4.11
CA LEU A 198 -39.40 2.71 -3.99
C LEU A 198 -40.08 3.13 -5.32
N GLY A 199 -40.19 2.20 -6.28
CA GLY A 199 -40.72 2.46 -7.62
C GLY A 199 -41.90 1.59 -8.03
N ARG A 200 -42.94 1.48 -7.18
CA ARG A 200 -44.30 1.11 -7.61
C ARG A 200 -45.33 1.85 -6.75
N ARG A 201 -45.87 2.94 -7.29
CA ARG A 201 -47.23 3.40 -7.03
C ARG A 201 -47.89 3.64 -8.36
#